data_AF-A0A1F9PEB8-F1
#
_entry.id   AF-A0A1F9PEB8-F1
#
_cell.length_a   1.000
_cell.length_b   1.000
_cell.length_c   1.000
_cell.angle_alpha   90.00
_cell.angle_beta   90.00
_cell.angle_gamma   90.00
#
_symmetry.space_group_name_H-M   'P 1'
#
loop_
_entity.id
_entity.type
_entity.pdbx_description
1 polymer ?
#
loop_
_entity_poly.entity_id
_entity_poly.type
_entity_poly.pdbx_seq_one_letter_code
_entity_poly.pdbx_strand_id
1 'polypeptide(L)'
;QPRPEGLAQAFIIGKEFIGADRVCLILGDNIFYGHGLEGILKRAVELTKGGLVFGYWVKDPERYGVVEFDETGRVLDIVEKPVKPRSPIAVSGLYFYDNEVVEIATGLKPSPRGELEITDVNKAYLKRGELRVEVLGRGFAWLDTGTHESLLEASTFIETIEKRQGLKIACIEEVAYRLGFIDAKQLRRLAEPMRKNGYGQYLLKILSE
;
A
#
# COMPACT_ATOMS: atom_id res chain seq x y z
N GLN A 1 -18.45 -0.32 1.15
CA GLN A 1 -18.44 -0.70 2.58
C GLN A 1 -19.51 0.11 3.31
N PRO A 2 -20.58 -0.52 3.87
CA PRO A 2 -21.65 0.22 4.56
C PRO A 2 -21.26 0.77 5.94
N ARG A 3 -20.35 0.09 6.65
CA ARG A 3 -19.85 0.48 7.98
C ARG A 3 -18.36 0.15 8.11
N PRO A 4 -17.56 0.94 8.85
CA PRO A 4 -16.13 0.70 9.02
C PRO A 4 -15.86 -0.39 10.07
N GLU A 5 -16.12 -1.65 9.73
CA GLU A 5 -15.99 -2.80 10.64
C GLU A 5 -14.61 -3.46 10.57
N GLY A 6 -13.58 -2.70 10.20
CA GLY A 6 -12.19 -3.16 10.08
C GLY A 6 -11.73 -3.48 8.66
N LEU A 7 -10.41 -3.49 8.49
CA LEU A 7 -9.75 -3.61 7.18
C LEU A 7 -9.94 -4.98 6.53
N ALA A 8 -9.97 -6.06 7.31
CA ALA A 8 -10.14 -7.41 6.76
C ALA A 8 -11.53 -7.62 6.13
N GLN A 9 -12.50 -6.75 6.43
CA GLN A 9 -13.80 -6.74 5.77
C GLN A 9 -13.69 -6.53 4.24
N ALA A 10 -12.60 -5.92 3.76
CA ALA A 10 -12.33 -5.76 2.33
C ALA A 10 -12.37 -7.09 1.57
N PHE A 11 -11.86 -8.18 2.15
CA PHE A 11 -11.86 -9.51 1.53
C PHE A 11 -13.22 -10.21 1.57
N ILE A 12 -14.07 -9.85 2.53
CA ILE A 12 -15.45 -10.35 2.62
C ILE A 12 -16.32 -9.63 1.58
N ILE A 13 -16.24 -8.30 1.54
CA ILE A 13 -16.97 -7.47 0.56
C ILE A 13 -16.50 -7.78 -0.86
N GLY A 14 -15.19 -7.92 -1.05
CA GLY A 14 -14.56 -8.19 -2.34
C GLY A 14 -14.58 -9.66 -2.77
N LYS A 15 -15.21 -10.57 -2.02
CA LYS A 15 -15.15 -12.02 -2.27
C LYS A 15 -15.49 -12.41 -3.72
N GLU A 16 -16.58 -11.88 -4.25
CA GLU A 16 -17.00 -12.18 -5.63
C GLU A 16 -16.05 -11.57 -6.67
N PHE A 17 -15.50 -10.39 -6.39
CA PHE A 17 -14.52 -9.73 -7.26
C PHE A 17 -13.19 -10.47 -7.27
N ILE A 18 -12.74 -10.98 -6.12
CA ILE A 18 -11.50 -11.75 -5.97
C ILE A 18 -11.63 -13.11 -6.64
N GLY A 19 -12.79 -13.78 -6.51
CA GLY A 19 -13.00 -15.10 -7.10
C GLY A 19 -11.96 -16.11 -6.62
N ALA A 20 -11.21 -16.69 -7.55
CA ALA A 20 -10.10 -17.62 -7.28
C ALA A 20 -8.71 -16.97 -7.43
N ASP A 21 -8.67 -15.66 -7.67
CA ASP A 21 -7.42 -14.95 -7.94
C ASP A 21 -6.69 -14.57 -6.65
N ARG A 22 -5.42 -14.21 -6.82
CA ARG A 22 -4.59 -13.55 -5.80
C ARG A 22 -4.98 -12.08 -5.74
N VAL A 23 -4.77 -11.44 -4.59
CA VAL A 23 -5.24 -10.07 -4.35
C VAL A 23 -4.17 -9.20 -3.71
N CYS A 24 -4.14 -7.94 -4.13
CA CYS A 24 -3.41 -6.86 -3.48
C CYS A 24 -4.40 -5.90 -2.83
N LEU A 25 -4.23 -5.62 -1.54
CA LEU A 25 -4.97 -4.60 -0.79
C LEU A 25 -4.04 -3.40 -0.55
N ILE A 26 -4.50 -2.20 -0.90
CA ILE A 26 -3.85 -0.94 -0.54
C ILE A 26 -4.83 -0.04 0.19
N LEU A 27 -4.39 0.62 1.25
CA LEU A 27 -5.18 1.62 1.97
C LEU A 27 -5.20 2.93 1.17
N GLY A 28 -6.38 3.54 1.02
CA GLY A 28 -6.58 4.69 0.13
C GLY A 28 -5.91 6.00 0.56
N ASP A 29 -5.48 6.08 1.82
CA ASP A 29 -4.79 7.20 2.45
C ASP A 29 -3.27 7.02 2.56
N ASN A 30 -2.74 5.90 2.05
CA ASN A 30 -1.33 5.56 2.10
C ASN A 30 -0.61 5.99 0.81
N ILE A 31 0.48 6.75 0.97
CA ILE A 31 1.32 7.23 -0.13
C ILE A 31 2.68 6.54 -0.04
N PHE A 32 3.11 5.97 -1.16
CA PHE A 32 4.42 5.33 -1.31
C PHE A 32 5.23 6.04 -2.39
N TYR A 33 6.47 6.40 -2.07
CA TYR A 33 7.41 7.00 -3.01
C TYR A 33 8.82 6.47 -2.76
N GLY A 34 9.58 6.22 -3.82
CA GLY A 34 10.99 5.86 -3.69
C GLY A 34 11.55 5.18 -4.93
N HIS A 35 12.86 5.26 -5.07
CA HIS A 35 13.56 4.63 -6.18
C HIS A 35 13.42 3.10 -6.12
N GLY A 36 13.08 2.47 -7.25
CA GLY A 36 12.96 1.01 -7.34
C GLY A 36 11.65 0.43 -6.81
N LEU A 37 10.67 1.26 -6.42
CA LEU A 37 9.36 0.82 -5.95
C LEU A 37 8.67 -0.12 -6.96
N GLU A 38 8.70 0.23 -8.24
CA GLU A 38 8.13 -0.61 -9.32
C GLU A 38 8.72 -2.02 -9.32
N GLY A 39 10.04 -2.15 -9.14
CA GLY A 39 10.72 -3.44 -9.09
C GLY A 39 10.33 -4.26 -7.87
N ILE A 40 10.10 -3.62 -6.72
CA ILE A 40 9.57 -4.27 -5.51
C ILE A 40 8.15 -4.79 -5.77
N LEU A 41 7.27 -3.95 -6.31
CA LEU A 41 5.89 -4.33 -6.61
C LEU A 41 5.80 -5.45 -7.65
N LYS A 42 6.66 -5.41 -8.68
CA LYS A 42 6.76 -6.50 -9.67
C LYS A 42 7.18 -7.83 -9.05
N ARG A 43 8.05 -7.83 -8.04
CA ARG A 43 8.38 -9.08 -7.31
C ARG A 43 7.25 -9.51 -6.38
N ALA A 44 6.55 -8.56 -5.77
CA ALA A 44 5.42 -8.83 -4.88
C ALA A 44 4.27 -9.55 -5.61
N VAL A 45 3.96 -9.15 -6.84
CA VAL A 45 2.93 -9.82 -7.66
C VAL A 45 3.32 -11.23 -8.11
N GLU A 46 4.57 -11.64 -7.99
CA GLU A 46 5.01 -13.03 -8.26
C GLU A 46 4.74 -13.97 -7.06
N LEU A 47 4.22 -13.47 -5.93
CA LEU A 47 3.85 -14.29 -4.78
C LEU A 47 2.73 -15.27 -5.15
N THR A 48 3.05 -16.55 -5.34
CA THR A 48 2.05 -17.57 -5.70
C THR A 48 1.31 -18.16 -4.50
N LYS A 49 1.93 -18.13 -3.32
CA LYS A 49 1.40 -18.70 -2.08
C LYS A 49 1.80 -17.85 -0.87
N GLY A 50 0.89 -17.72 0.09
CA GLY A 50 1.08 -17.03 1.36
C GLY A 50 0.66 -15.55 1.32
N GLY A 51 1.17 -14.80 2.29
CA GLY A 51 1.02 -13.35 2.37
C GLY A 51 2.36 -12.64 2.29
N LEU A 52 2.37 -11.42 1.76
CA LEU A 52 3.49 -10.50 1.78
C LEU A 52 3.03 -9.13 2.27
N VAL A 53 3.72 -8.61 3.27
CA VAL A 53 3.50 -7.26 3.81
C VAL A 53 4.79 -6.47 3.83
N PHE A 54 4.67 -5.14 3.82
CA PHE A 54 5.82 -4.25 3.81
C PHE A 54 6.01 -3.59 5.17
N GLY A 55 7.16 -3.86 5.79
CA GLY A 55 7.59 -3.21 7.01
C GLY A 55 8.27 -1.87 6.71
N TYR A 56 8.05 -0.86 7.54
CA TYR A 56 8.70 0.43 7.44
C TYR A 56 9.06 0.97 8.82
N TRP A 57 10.25 1.56 8.95
CA TRP A 57 10.69 2.15 10.21
C TRP A 57 9.90 3.44 10.48
N VAL A 58 9.21 3.50 11.62
CA VAL A 58 8.46 4.68 12.04
C VAL A 58 8.92 5.19 13.40
N LYS A 59 8.61 6.46 13.67
CA LYS A 59 8.88 7.11 14.95
C LYS A 59 7.92 6.64 16.05
N ASP A 60 6.63 6.49 15.70
CA ASP A 60 5.53 6.20 16.63
C ASP A 60 4.85 4.85 16.27
N PRO A 61 5.53 3.70 16.47
CA PRO A 61 5.05 2.38 16.04
C PRO A 61 3.77 1.91 16.73
N GLU A 62 3.45 2.40 17.92
CA GLU A 62 2.23 2.06 18.68
C GLU A 62 0.92 2.42 17.95
N ARG A 63 0.99 3.22 16.89
CA ARG A 63 -0.16 3.61 16.07
C ARG A 63 -0.56 2.54 15.04
N TYR A 64 0.29 1.54 14.80
CA TYR A 64 0.17 0.60 13.68
C TYR A 64 0.26 -0.87 14.14
N GLY A 65 0.11 -1.80 13.20
CA GLY A 65 0.56 -3.17 13.38
C GLY A 65 2.09 -3.23 13.38
N VAL A 66 2.72 -3.74 14.44
CA VAL A 66 4.18 -3.75 14.61
C VAL A 66 4.71 -5.16 14.42
N VAL A 67 5.75 -5.29 13.60
CA VAL A 67 6.43 -6.57 13.36
C VAL A 67 7.50 -6.78 14.43
N GLU A 68 7.38 -7.87 15.19
CA GLU A 68 8.39 -8.33 16.14
C GLU A 68 9.38 -9.27 15.45
N PHE A 69 10.67 -9.08 15.71
CA PHE A 69 11.74 -9.91 15.15
C PHE A 69 12.49 -10.66 16.25
N ASP A 70 13.03 -11.83 15.91
CA ASP A 70 14.04 -12.50 16.74
C ASP A 70 15.44 -11.86 16.55
N GLU A 71 16.40 -12.33 17.34
CA GLU A 71 17.80 -11.88 17.27
C GLU A 71 18.46 -12.14 15.90
N THR A 72 17.89 -13.02 15.09
CA THR A 72 18.38 -13.35 13.74
C THR A 72 17.66 -12.57 12.64
N GLY A 73 16.70 -11.72 12.99
CA GLY A 73 15.90 -10.92 12.05
C GLY A 73 14.72 -11.67 11.43
N ARG A 74 14.29 -12.80 11.98
CA ARG A 74 13.06 -13.50 11.54
C ARG A 74 11.84 -12.95 12.27
N VAL A 75 10.71 -12.93 11.58
CA VAL A 75 9.44 -12.44 12.14
C VAL A 75 8.91 -13.43 13.19
N LEU A 76 8.71 -12.95 14.41
CA LEU A 76 8.16 -13.71 15.54
C LEU A 76 6.65 -13.52 15.70
N ASP A 77 6.20 -12.28 15.66
CA ASP A 77 4.79 -11.91 15.83
C ASP A 77 4.50 -10.59 15.12
N ILE A 78 3.22 -10.28 14.95
CA ILE A 78 2.75 -8.97 14.50
C ILE A 78 1.66 -8.50 15.45
N VAL A 79 1.86 -7.39 16.15
CA VAL A 79 0.93 -6.93 17.18
C VAL A 79 0.23 -5.66 16.72
N GLU A 80 -1.11 -5.65 16.77
CA GLU A 80 -1.92 -4.48 16.44
C GLU A 80 -1.82 -3.44 17.58
N LYS A 81 -1.34 -2.24 17.26
CA LYS A 81 -1.28 -1.07 18.15
C LYS A 81 -0.75 -1.41 19.56
N PRO A 82 0.46 -1.96 19.68
CA PRO A 82 0.99 -2.39 20.96
C PRO A 82 1.26 -1.19 21.86
N VAL A 83 0.88 -1.29 23.15
CA VAL A 83 1.18 -0.27 24.16
C VAL A 83 2.70 -0.12 24.38
N LYS A 84 3.46 -1.21 24.20
CA LYS A 84 4.92 -1.24 24.31
C LYS A 84 5.49 -1.95 23.08
N PRO A 85 5.69 -1.24 21.96
CA PRO A 85 6.21 -1.82 20.73
C PRO A 85 7.62 -2.40 20.96
N ARG A 86 7.85 -3.64 20.52
CA ARG A 86 9.16 -4.31 20.63
C ARG A 86 10.09 -4.03 19.44
N SER A 87 9.60 -3.28 18.46
CA SER A 87 10.29 -2.98 17.22
C SER A 87 9.77 -1.65 16.67
N PRO A 88 10.60 -0.86 15.99
CA PRO A 88 10.19 0.36 15.29
C PRO A 88 9.57 0.09 13.91
N ILE A 89 9.44 -1.18 13.50
CA ILE A 89 8.95 -1.56 12.17
C ILE A 89 7.42 -1.71 12.21
N ALA A 90 6.73 -0.76 11.60
CA ALA A 90 5.30 -0.83 11.36
C ALA A 90 5.00 -1.54 10.03
N VAL A 91 3.90 -2.29 10.00
CA VAL A 91 3.32 -2.82 8.77
C VAL A 91 2.60 -1.68 8.06
N SER A 92 3.05 -1.36 6.85
CA SER A 92 2.43 -0.33 6.01
C SER A 92 1.11 -0.79 5.40
N GLY A 93 0.33 0.14 4.85
CA GLY A 93 -0.98 -0.12 4.25
C GLY A 93 -0.97 -0.80 2.88
N LEU A 94 -0.02 -1.69 2.60
CA LEU A 94 0.09 -2.44 1.34
C LEU A 94 0.32 -3.93 1.63
N TYR A 95 -0.57 -4.77 1.10
CA TYR A 95 -0.64 -6.18 1.41
C TYR A 95 -0.89 -7.00 0.15
N PHE A 96 -0.17 -8.10 -0.01
CA PHE A 96 -0.37 -9.08 -1.09
C PHE A 96 -0.71 -10.43 -0.47
N TYR A 97 -1.74 -11.10 -0.98
CA TYR A 97 -2.15 -12.41 -0.51
C TYR A 97 -2.51 -13.34 -1.65
N ASP A 98 -2.32 -14.63 -1.41
CA ASP A 98 -3.02 -15.65 -2.17
C ASP A 98 -4.53 -15.66 -1.87
N ASN A 99 -5.26 -16.56 -2.53
CA ASN A 99 -6.71 -16.60 -2.45
C ASN A 99 -7.25 -17.02 -1.05
N GLU A 100 -6.44 -17.72 -0.23
CA GLU A 100 -6.87 -18.20 1.09
C GLU A 100 -7.25 -17.06 2.04
N VAL A 101 -6.85 -15.82 1.72
CA VAL A 101 -7.19 -14.61 2.48
C VAL A 101 -8.70 -14.43 2.65
N VAL A 102 -9.51 -14.86 1.67
CA VAL A 102 -10.96 -14.75 1.72
C VAL A 102 -11.52 -15.65 2.82
N GLU A 103 -11.04 -16.89 2.91
CA GLU A 103 -11.44 -17.84 3.95
C GLU A 103 -10.94 -17.40 5.33
N ILE A 104 -9.68 -16.97 5.40
CA ILE A 104 -9.08 -16.43 6.63
C ILE A 104 -9.92 -15.26 7.15
N ALA A 105 -10.20 -14.26 6.31
CA ALA A 105 -10.97 -13.08 6.69
C ALA A 105 -12.41 -13.43 7.12
N THR A 106 -13.05 -14.38 6.44
CA THR A 106 -14.41 -14.84 6.80
C THR A 106 -14.44 -15.54 8.15
N GLY A 107 -13.36 -16.24 8.52
CA GLY A 107 -13.22 -16.93 9.81
C GLY A 107 -12.81 -16.03 10.99
N LEU A 108 -12.51 -14.75 10.75
CA LEU A 108 -12.10 -13.83 11.82
C LEU A 108 -13.27 -13.46 12.74
N LYS A 109 -12.92 -13.13 13.98
CA LYS A 109 -13.83 -12.54 14.96
C LYS A 109 -13.46 -11.08 15.17
N PRO A 110 -14.42 -10.19 15.45
CA PRO A 110 -14.11 -8.80 15.78
C PRO A 110 -13.17 -8.71 16.99
N SER A 111 -12.25 -7.77 16.92
CA SER A 111 -11.33 -7.43 18.01
C SER A 111 -12.07 -6.77 19.18
N PRO A 112 -11.40 -6.49 20.32
CA PRO A 112 -12.01 -5.76 21.43
C PRO A 112 -12.57 -4.38 21.05
N ARG A 113 -12.10 -3.77 19.94
CA ARG A 113 -12.63 -2.52 19.40
C ARG A 113 -13.78 -2.71 18.39
N GLY A 114 -14.19 -3.96 18.13
CA GLY A 114 -15.29 -4.29 17.24
C GLY A 114 -14.92 -4.34 15.75
N GLU A 115 -13.64 -4.47 15.41
CA GLU A 115 -13.15 -4.47 14.03
C GLU A 115 -12.55 -5.82 13.62
N LEU A 116 -12.68 -6.17 12.33
CA LEU A 116 -11.95 -7.26 11.70
C LEU A 116 -10.55 -6.78 11.30
N GLU A 117 -9.56 -7.13 12.12
CA GLU A 117 -8.20 -6.61 12.00
C GLU A 117 -7.43 -7.28 10.85
N ILE A 118 -6.76 -6.47 10.01
CA ILE A 118 -5.82 -7.00 9.02
C ILE A 118 -4.62 -7.69 9.70
N THR A 119 -4.26 -7.25 10.91
CA THR A 119 -3.22 -7.89 11.72
C THR A 119 -3.58 -9.33 12.08
N ASP A 120 -4.86 -9.67 12.26
CA ASP A 120 -5.27 -11.06 12.51
C ASP A 120 -5.20 -11.92 11.26
N VAL A 121 -5.45 -11.36 10.06
CA VAL A 121 -5.15 -12.02 8.78
C VAL A 121 -3.66 -12.32 8.67
N ASN A 122 -2.81 -11.33 8.94
CA ASN A 122 -1.35 -11.47 8.91
C ASN A 122 -0.88 -12.56 9.89
N LYS A 123 -1.39 -12.56 11.12
CA LYS A 123 -1.10 -13.61 12.11
C LYS A 123 -1.51 -15.01 11.64
N ALA A 124 -2.61 -15.14 10.90
CA ALA A 124 -3.05 -16.44 10.38
C ALA A 124 -2.02 -17.01 9.39
N TYR A 125 -1.51 -16.20 8.46
CA TYR A 125 -0.41 -16.59 7.57
C TYR A 125 0.90 -16.82 8.33
N LEU A 126 1.22 -15.97 9.31
CA LEU A 126 2.45 -16.10 10.10
C LEU A 126 2.50 -17.43 10.86
N LYS A 127 1.39 -17.83 11.49
CA LYS A 127 1.27 -19.12 12.20
C LYS A 127 1.49 -20.34 11.29
N ARG A 128 1.24 -20.19 9.99
CA ARG A 128 1.48 -21.23 8.98
C ARG A 128 2.89 -21.20 8.42
N GLY A 129 3.72 -20.21 8.79
CA GLY A 129 5.03 -19.97 8.19
C GLY A 129 4.94 -19.42 6.76
N GLU A 130 3.80 -18.84 6.40
CA GLU A 130 3.48 -18.42 5.03
C GLU A 130 3.38 -16.89 4.89
N LEU A 131 3.72 -16.14 5.94
CA LEU A 131 3.83 -14.69 5.87
C LEU A 131 5.28 -14.27 5.62
N ARG A 132 5.47 -13.44 4.58
CA ARG A 132 6.73 -12.75 4.28
C ARG A 132 6.61 -11.28 4.67
N VAL A 133 7.68 -10.74 5.23
CA VAL A 133 7.79 -9.31 5.53
C VAL A 133 8.99 -8.76 4.77
N GLU A 134 8.75 -7.81 3.86
CA GLU A 134 9.81 -7.07 3.15
C GLU A 134 9.95 -5.69 3.79
N VAL A 135 11.14 -5.37 4.32
CA VAL A 135 11.38 -4.07 4.97
C VAL A 135 11.81 -3.05 3.92
N LEU A 136 10.98 -2.03 3.72
CA LEU A 136 11.29 -0.88 2.89
C LEU A 136 12.37 -0.04 3.56
N GLY A 137 13.52 0.11 2.89
CA GLY A 137 14.64 0.88 3.42
C GLY A 137 14.34 2.37 3.55
N ARG A 138 15.16 3.07 4.34
CA ARG A 138 15.04 4.52 4.62
C ARG A 138 15.09 5.47 3.41
N GLY A 139 15.36 4.96 2.21
CA GLY A 139 15.31 5.72 0.96
C GLY A 139 13.92 5.79 0.33
N PHE A 140 12.97 5.00 0.85
CA PHE A 140 11.55 5.14 0.56
C PHE A 140 10.92 6.16 1.49
N ALA A 141 9.81 6.76 1.05
CA ALA A 141 8.88 7.48 1.87
C ALA A 141 7.56 6.71 1.86
N TRP A 142 7.11 6.34 3.06
CA TRP A 142 5.74 5.90 3.31
C TRP A 142 5.07 6.95 4.19
N LEU A 143 3.97 7.51 3.70
CA LEU A 143 3.22 8.58 4.37
C LEU A 143 1.77 8.13 4.53
N ASP A 144 1.30 8.13 5.76
CA ASP A 144 -0.11 7.94 6.13
C ASP A 144 -0.73 9.30 6.40
N THR A 145 -1.86 9.60 5.75
CA THR A 145 -2.49 10.93 5.77
C THR A 145 -3.65 11.06 6.78
N GLY A 146 -3.64 10.23 7.82
CA GLY A 146 -4.70 10.15 8.83
C GLY A 146 -4.88 11.36 9.76
N THR A 147 -3.95 12.32 9.79
CA THR A 147 -4.08 13.58 10.57
C THR A 147 -3.90 14.81 9.69
N HIS A 148 -4.47 15.96 10.10
CA HIS A 148 -4.30 17.23 9.38
C HIS A 148 -2.82 17.61 9.17
N GLU A 149 -1.98 17.37 10.18
CA GLU A 149 -0.54 17.62 10.11
C GLU A 149 0.14 16.69 9.10
N SER A 150 -0.11 15.37 9.18
CA SER A 150 0.47 14.40 8.25
C SER A 150 0.04 14.63 6.79
N LEU A 151 -1.19 15.10 6.57
CA LEU A 151 -1.69 15.46 5.24
C LEU A 151 -0.95 16.68 4.67
N LEU A 152 -0.67 17.69 5.50
CA LEU A 152 0.12 18.86 5.09
C LEU A 152 1.57 18.49 4.78
N GLU A 153 2.18 17.64 5.60
CA GLU A 153 3.53 17.12 5.38
C GLU A 153 3.61 16.35 4.05
N ALA A 154 2.65 15.46 3.79
CA ALA A 154 2.59 14.71 2.54
C ALA A 154 2.41 15.63 1.33
N SER A 155 1.56 16.64 1.44
CA SER A 155 1.36 17.64 0.37
C SER A 155 2.65 18.39 0.07
N THR A 156 3.37 18.83 1.10
CA THR A 156 4.65 19.55 0.98
C THR A 156 5.74 18.66 0.38
N PHE A 157 5.77 17.38 0.77
CA PHE A 157 6.71 16.39 0.24
C PHE A 157 6.53 16.21 -1.27
N ILE A 158 5.30 15.96 -1.71
CA ILE A 158 4.97 15.79 -3.14
C ILE A 158 5.28 17.07 -3.91
N GLU A 159 4.85 18.23 -3.42
CA GLU A 159 5.10 19.52 -4.05
C GLU A 159 6.60 19.77 -4.28
N THR A 160 7.42 19.50 -3.26
CA THR A 160 8.87 19.72 -3.32
C THR A 160 9.51 18.89 -4.43
N ILE A 161 9.11 17.62 -4.57
CA ILE A 161 9.67 16.73 -5.58
C ILE A 161 9.19 17.13 -6.98
N GLU A 162 7.88 17.35 -7.16
CA GLU A 162 7.33 17.71 -8.47
C GLU A 162 7.91 19.04 -8.98
N LYS A 163 8.02 20.06 -8.11
CA LYS A 163 8.62 21.35 -8.49
C LYS A 163 10.09 21.22 -8.88
N ARG A 164 10.85 20.37 -8.20
CA ARG A 164 12.27 20.20 -8.46
C ARG A 164 12.55 19.42 -9.74
N GLN A 165 11.75 18.39 -10.02
CA GLN A 165 11.98 17.48 -11.14
C GLN A 165 11.22 17.87 -12.42
N GLY A 166 10.08 18.56 -12.27
CA GLY A 166 9.16 18.79 -13.39
C GLY A 166 8.46 17.51 -13.87
N LEU A 167 8.44 16.47 -13.02
CA LEU A 167 7.75 15.20 -13.20
C LEU A 167 6.68 15.05 -12.13
N LYS A 168 5.60 14.32 -12.43
CA LYS A 168 4.50 14.10 -11.50
C LYS A 168 4.62 12.78 -10.75
N ILE A 169 4.19 12.77 -9.50
CA ILE A 169 4.04 11.56 -8.70
C ILE A 169 2.60 11.06 -8.84
N ALA A 170 2.42 9.77 -9.07
CA ALA A 170 1.11 9.12 -9.19
C ALA A 170 0.18 9.70 -10.28
N CYS A 171 0.73 10.21 -11.38
CA CYS A 171 -0.04 10.59 -12.57
C CYS A 171 -0.54 9.33 -13.30
N ILE A 172 -1.82 9.03 -13.18
CA ILE A 172 -2.40 7.74 -13.62
C ILE A 172 -2.33 7.59 -15.15
N GLU A 173 -2.57 8.66 -15.90
CA GLU A 173 -2.51 8.64 -17.37
C GLU A 173 -1.09 8.42 -17.88
N GLU A 174 -0.08 8.99 -17.20
CA GLU A 174 1.32 8.72 -17.51
C GLU A 174 1.67 7.24 -17.24
N VAL A 175 1.27 6.72 -16.08
CA VAL A 175 1.50 5.30 -15.73
C VAL A 175 0.85 4.39 -16.78
N ALA A 176 -0.42 4.63 -17.12
CA ALA A 176 -1.12 3.85 -18.14
C ALA A 176 -0.46 3.92 -19.52
N TYR A 177 0.04 5.10 -19.91
CA TYR A 177 0.74 5.28 -21.19
C TYR A 177 2.09 4.55 -21.20
N ARG A 178 2.90 4.70 -20.14
CA ARG A 178 4.22 4.04 -20.04
C ARG A 178 4.12 2.52 -19.92
N LEU A 179 3.05 1.99 -19.32
CA LEU A 179 2.75 0.56 -19.27
C LEU A 179 2.10 0.03 -20.57
N GLY A 180 1.77 0.90 -21.53
CA GLY A 180 1.17 0.52 -22.80
C GLY A 180 -0.33 0.16 -22.72
N PHE A 181 -1.02 0.52 -21.65
CA PHE A 181 -2.47 0.34 -21.52
C PHE A 181 -3.26 1.33 -22.39
N ILE A 182 -2.66 2.48 -22.69
CA ILE A 182 -3.21 3.46 -23.62
C ILE A 182 -2.15 3.90 -24.62
N ASP A 183 -2.58 4.27 -25.82
CA ASP A 183 -1.73 4.83 -26.85
C ASP A 183 -1.60 6.37 -26.75
N ALA A 184 -0.71 6.93 -27.58
CA ALA A 184 -0.47 8.37 -27.63
C ALA A 184 -1.71 9.20 -28.01
N LYS A 185 -2.62 8.65 -28.83
CA LYS A 185 -3.87 9.34 -29.24
C LYS A 185 -4.84 9.40 -28.07
N GLN A 186 -4.96 8.32 -27.31
CA GLN A 186 -5.77 8.24 -26.10
C GLN A 186 -5.23 9.18 -25.02
N LEU A 187 -3.91 9.20 -24.77
CA LEU A 187 -3.30 10.14 -23.82
C LEU A 187 -3.56 11.59 -24.24
N ARG A 188 -3.40 11.94 -25.52
CA ARG A 188 -3.72 13.29 -26.03
C ARG A 188 -5.18 13.67 -25.77
N ARG A 189 -6.12 12.74 -26.01
CA ARG A 189 -7.55 12.96 -25.78
C ARG A 189 -7.87 13.22 -24.31
N LEU A 190 -7.16 12.57 -23.39
CA LEU A 190 -7.29 12.81 -21.94
C LEU A 190 -6.69 14.17 -21.54
N ALA A 191 -5.59 14.58 -22.18
CA ALA A 191 -4.91 15.83 -21.87
C ALA A 191 -5.65 17.08 -22.38
N GLU A 192 -6.29 17.00 -23.54
CA GLU A 192 -6.86 18.16 -24.24
C GLU A 192 -7.91 18.95 -23.42
N PRO A 193 -8.86 18.32 -22.71
CA PRO A 193 -9.80 19.04 -21.83
C PRO A 193 -9.11 19.82 -20.70
N MET A 194 -7.93 19.36 -20.26
CA MET A 194 -7.18 19.93 -19.14
C MET A 194 -6.03 20.85 -19.58
N ARG A 195 -5.85 21.11 -20.89
CA ARG A 195 -4.70 21.86 -21.44
C ARG A 195 -4.46 23.25 -20.85
N LYS A 196 -5.49 23.84 -20.22
CA LYS A 196 -5.42 25.16 -19.59
C LYS A 196 -4.81 25.15 -18.18
N ASN A 197 -4.62 23.97 -17.56
CA ASN A 197 -4.00 23.84 -16.25
C ASN A 197 -2.67 23.06 -16.34
N GLY A 198 -1.89 23.09 -15.25
CA GLY A 198 -0.58 22.44 -15.21
C GLY A 198 -0.62 20.91 -15.38
N TYR A 199 -1.72 20.25 -15.05
CA TYR A 199 -1.87 18.81 -15.23
C TYR A 199 -2.00 18.44 -16.72
N GLY A 200 -2.89 19.10 -17.46
CA GLY A 200 -3.02 18.85 -18.90
C GLY A 200 -1.77 19.23 -19.69
N GLN A 201 -1.11 20.32 -19.30
CA GLN A 201 0.18 20.71 -19.90
C GLN A 201 1.26 19.65 -19.68
N TYR A 202 1.31 19.05 -18.49
CA TYR A 202 2.23 17.95 -18.19
C TYR A 202 1.97 16.73 -19.08
N LEU A 203 0.72 16.30 -19.24
CA LEU A 203 0.37 15.17 -20.10
C LEU A 203 0.73 15.42 -21.57
N LEU A 204 0.53 16.65 -22.06
CA LEU A 204 0.94 17.03 -23.41
C LEU A 204 2.47 17.03 -23.58
N LYS A 205 3.21 17.39 -22.54
CA LYS A 205 4.68 17.35 -22.54
C LYS A 205 5.20 15.91 -22.65
N ILE A 206 4.58 14.95 -21.94
CA ILE A 206 4.94 13.51 -22.03
C ILE A 206 4.86 12.98 -23.46
N LEU A 207 3.92 13.48 -24.28
CA LEU A 207 3.79 13.08 -25.69
C LEU A 207 4.89 13.63 -26.60
N SER A 208 5.70 14.56 -26.11
CA SER A 208 6.77 15.23 -26.86
C SER A 208 8.19 14.89 -26.41
N GLU A 209 8.32 14.10 -25.34
CA GLU A 209 9.59 13.48 -24.92
C GLU A 209 9.87 12.20 -25.72
#